data_AF-A0A0B6YKE9-F1
#
_entry.id   AF-A0A0B6YKE9-F1
#
_cell.length_a   1.000
_cell.length_b   1.000
_cell.length_c   1.000
_cell.angle_alpha   90.00
_cell.angle_beta   90.00
_cell.angle_gamma   90.00
#
_symmetry.space_group_name_H-M   'P 1'
#
loop_
_entity.id
_entity.type
_entity.pdbx_description
1 polymer ?
#
loop_
_entity_poly.entity_id
_entity_poly.type
_entity_poly.pdbx_seq_one_letter_code
_entity_poly.pdbx_strand_id
1 'polypeptide(L)'
;LLLFVLLESKILLHSLRPTVLTEVAEAVSTMIFPFHWQCPYIPLCPLGLSDVLNAPCPFIVGVDSRYFDLYDPPPDVICVDLDTNRIQTPEDKKSLNFKFLPKKPSRVMQDCLSRLYENASQPNVLKNDSDEVTLEMAHFD
;
A
#
# COMPACT_ATOMS: atom_id res chain seq x y z
N LEU A 1 -0.32 -4.71 7.18
CA LEU A 1 -1.13 -3.59 6.66
C LEU A 1 -2.62 -3.88 6.69
N LEU A 2 -3.15 -4.84 5.91
CA LEU A 2 -4.59 -5.16 5.88
C LEU A 2 -5.25 -5.30 7.26
N LEU A 3 -4.62 -6.02 8.19
CA LEU A 3 -5.13 -6.16 9.57
C LEU A 3 -5.39 -4.80 10.24
N PHE A 4 -4.47 -3.84 10.09
CA PHE A 4 -4.58 -2.53 10.73
C PHE A 4 -5.66 -1.66 10.08
N VAL A 5 -5.90 -1.84 8.78
CA VAL A 5 -7.02 -1.21 8.07
C VAL A 5 -8.34 -1.76 8.60
N LEU A 6 -8.47 -3.08 8.71
CA LEU A 6 -9.69 -3.72 9.24
C LEU A 6 -9.96 -3.39 10.70
N LEU A 7 -8.93 -3.00 11.46
CA LEU A 7 -9.05 -2.55 12.85
C LEU A 7 -9.19 -1.03 13.00
N GLU A 8 -9.35 -0.29 11.90
CA GLU A 8 -9.40 1.18 11.90
C GLU A 8 -8.28 1.79 12.75
N SER A 9 -7.03 1.41 12.47
CA SER A 9 -5.88 1.95 13.19
C SER A 9 -5.42 3.29 12.61
N LYS A 10 -4.65 4.05 13.39
CA LYS A 10 -3.87 5.21 12.91
C LYS A 10 -2.67 4.70 12.10
N ILE A 11 -2.70 4.86 10.79
CA ILE A 11 -1.70 4.33 9.86
C ILE A 11 -0.97 5.50 9.21
N LEU A 12 0.34 5.57 9.44
CA LEU A 12 1.27 6.47 8.75
C LEU A 12 2.05 5.67 7.72
N LEU A 13 1.74 5.87 6.44
CA LEU A 13 2.56 5.40 5.34
C LEU A 13 3.70 6.41 5.11
N HIS A 14 4.91 5.94 4.82
CA HIS A 14 5.97 6.83 4.38
C HIS A 14 6.86 6.21 3.31
N SER A 15 7.36 7.08 2.42
CA SER A 15 8.29 6.75 1.35
C SER A 15 9.00 8.03 0.88
N LEU A 16 10.20 7.89 0.32
CA LEU A 16 10.85 8.96 -0.47
C LEU A 16 10.24 9.07 -1.89
N ARG A 17 9.33 8.18 -2.27
CA ARG A 17 8.69 8.13 -3.59
C ARG A 17 7.19 8.46 -3.47
N PRO A 18 6.77 9.68 -3.84
CA PRO A 18 5.36 10.10 -3.77
C PRO A 18 4.40 9.18 -4.52
N THR A 19 4.81 8.65 -5.68
CA THR A 19 3.98 7.75 -6.50
C THR A 19 3.64 6.46 -5.76
N VAL A 20 4.66 5.81 -5.16
CA VAL A 20 4.47 4.60 -4.35
C VAL A 20 3.56 4.87 -3.17
N LEU A 21 3.72 6.02 -2.52
CA LEU A 21 2.89 6.42 -1.38
C LEU A 21 1.42 6.51 -1.76
N THR A 22 1.10 7.21 -2.86
CA THR A 22 -0.28 7.37 -3.33
C THR A 22 -0.87 6.07 -3.87
N GLU A 23 -0.09 5.27 -4.61
CA GLU A 23 -0.53 3.98 -5.15
C GLU A 23 -0.84 2.98 -4.04
N VAL A 24 0.04 2.87 -3.05
CA VAL A 24 -0.18 1.97 -1.91
C VAL A 24 -1.34 2.46 -1.05
N ALA A 25 -1.46 3.77 -0.80
CA ALA A 25 -2.58 4.32 -0.03
C ALA A 25 -3.92 3.95 -0.66
N GLU A 26 -4.03 4.07 -2.00
CA GLU A 26 -5.24 3.73 -2.75
C GLU A 26 -5.49 2.22 -2.79
N ALA A 27 -4.45 1.41 -3.01
CA ALA A 27 -4.58 -0.04 -2.95
C ALA A 27 -5.08 -0.50 -1.57
N VAL A 28 -4.59 0.12 -0.51
CA VAL A 28 -4.94 -0.23 0.88
C VAL A 28 -6.37 0.18 1.22
N SER A 29 -6.83 1.35 0.78
CA SER A 29 -8.22 1.80 1.00
C SER A 29 -9.23 0.93 0.24
N THR A 30 -8.84 0.38 -0.91
CA THR A 30 -9.69 -0.46 -1.77
C THR A 30 -9.65 -1.96 -1.43
N MET A 31 -8.59 -2.45 -0.76
CA MET A 31 -8.45 -3.85 -0.33
C MET A 31 -9.60 -4.34 0.57
N ILE A 32 -10.35 -3.44 1.19
CA ILE A 32 -11.47 -3.79 2.10
C ILE A 32 -12.83 -3.83 1.42
N PHE A 33 -12.90 -3.76 0.07
CA PHE A 33 -14.13 -3.94 -0.68
C PHE A 33 -14.93 -5.18 -0.19
N PRO A 34 -16.26 -5.09 0.00
CA PRO A 34 -17.16 -3.98 -0.39
C PRO A 34 -17.23 -2.83 0.62
N PHE A 35 -16.47 -2.89 1.72
CA PHE A 35 -16.37 -1.78 2.64
C PHE A 35 -15.54 -0.64 2.04
N HIS A 36 -15.79 0.55 2.55
CA HIS A 36 -15.11 1.77 2.15
C HIS A 36 -14.49 2.38 3.39
N TRP A 37 -13.24 2.83 3.31
CA TRP A 37 -12.60 3.54 4.41
C TRP A 37 -13.40 4.81 4.75
N GLN A 38 -13.82 4.96 6.01
CA GLN A 38 -14.67 6.07 6.45
C GLN A 38 -13.92 7.15 7.25
N CYS A 39 -12.68 6.89 7.62
CA CYS A 39 -11.88 7.81 8.43
C CYS A 39 -11.07 8.76 7.53
N PRO A 40 -10.45 9.82 8.09
CA PRO A 40 -9.55 10.68 7.32
C PRO A 40 -8.54 9.90 6.48
N TYR A 41 -8.42 10.31 5.21
CA TYR A 41 -7.54 9.73 4.21
C TYR A 41 -6.76 10.85 3.53
N ILE A 42 -5.46 10.90 3.78
CA ILE A 42 -4.54 11.92 3.23
C ILE A 42 -3.35 11.16 2.62
N PRO A 43 -3.45 10.67 1.37
CA PRO A 43 -2.42 9.81 0.78
C PRO A 43 -1.08 10.54 0.57
N LEU A 44 -1.08 11.87 0.57
CA LEU A 44 0.12 12.70 0.53
C LEU A 44 -0.09 13.96 1.39
N CYS A 45 0.44 13.94 2.61
CA CYS A 45 0.36 15.02 3.57
C CYS A 45 1.64 15.87 3.52
N PRO A 46 1.54 17.19 3.30
CA PRO A 46 2.67 18.10 3.44
C PRO A 46 3.25 18.04 4.86
N LEU A 47 4.58 18.10 4.99
CA LEU A 47 5.24 18.02 6.30
C LEU A 47 4.77 19.13 7.27
N GLY A 48 4.47 20.33 6.77
CA GLY A 48 3.93 21.42 7.59
C GLY A 48 2.51 21.18 8.14
N LEU A 49 1.84 20.10 7.75
CA LEU A 49 0.54 19.69 8.27
C LEU A 49 0.61 18.36 9.05
N SER A 50 1.82 17.90 9.43
CA SER A 50 2.00 16.63 10.14
C SER A 50 1.35 16.58 11.52
N ASP A 51 0.93 17.71 12.09
CA ASP A 51 0.15 17.78 13.33
C ASP A 51 -1.16 16.99 13.24
N VAL A 52 -1.67 16.72 12.02
CA VAL A 52 -2.83 15.84 11.78
C VAL A 52 -2.63 14.44 12.37
N LEU A 53 -1.39 13.98 12.52
CA LEU A 53 -1.08 12.67 13.13
C LEU A 53 -1.50 12.58 14.61
N ASN A 54 -1.68 13.72 15.28
CA ASN A 54 -2.19 13.78 16.66
C ASN A 54 -3.71 13.65 16.75
N ALA A 55 -4.44 13.51 15.62
CA ALA A 55 -5.88 13.37 15.64
C ALA A 55 -6.33 12.20 16.55
N PRO A 56 -7.41 12.35 17.33
CA PRO A 56 -7.87 11.31 18.26
C PRO A 56 -8.58 10.15 17.55
N CYS A 57 -8.89 10.29 16.26
CA CYS A 57 -9.56 9.28 15.44
C CYS A 57 -8.57 8.46 14.59
N PRO A 58 -9.01 7.31 14.05
CA PRO A 58 -8.25 6.58 13.04
C PRO A 58 -7.98 7.41 11.79
N PHE A 59 -6.93 7.07 11.05
CA PHE A 59 -6.61 7.70 9.78
C PHE A 59 -5.68 6.83 8.94
N ILE A 60 -5.64 7.12 7.64
CA ILE A 60 -4.55 6.73 6.75
C ILE A 60 -3.91 8.03 6.25
N VAL A 61 -2.65 8.25 6.60
CA VAL A 61 -1.88 9.43 6.19
C VAL A 61 -0.59 8.95 5.54
N GLY A 62 -0.24 9.52 4.39
CA GLY A 62 1.06 9.33 3.76
C GLY A 62 1.95 10.56 3.96
N VAL A 63 3.20 10.38 4.35
CA VAL A 63 4.21 11.46 4.40
C VAL A 63 5.47 11.08 3.63
N ASP A 64 6.26 12.10 3.27
CA ASP A 64 7.64 11.87 2.82
C ASP A 64 8.48 11.35 3.99
N SER A 65 9.37 10.38 3.76
CA SER A 65 10.23 9.79 4.81
C SER A 65 11.12 10.82 5.53
N ARG A 66 11.39 11.99 4.94
CA ARG A 66 12.07 13.12 5.63
C ARG A 66 11.32 13.65 6.84
N TYR A 67 10.05 13.26 7.04
CA TYR A 67 9.30 13.51 8.26
C TYR A 67 10.10 13.10 9.51
N PHE A 68 10.74 11.93 9.47
CA PHE A 68 11.48 11.36 10.60
C PHE A 68 12.81 12.07 10.90
N ASP A 69 13.28 12.95 10.03
CA ASP A 69 14.43 13.82 10.30
C ASP A 69 14.04 15.03 11.17
N LEU A 70 12.75 15.36 11.21
CA LEU A 70 12.23 16.61 11.78
C LEU A 70 11.30 16.37 12.98
N TYR A 71 10.63 15.23 13.03
CA TYR A 71 9.55 14.94 13.97
C TYR A 71 9.60 13.50 14.45
N ASP A 72 9.10 13.29 15.67
CA ASP A 72 8.77 11.97 16.19
C ASP A 72 7.27 11.67 15.92
N PRO A 73 6.91 10.49 15.40
CA PRO A 73 5.51 10.11 15.25
C PRO A 73 4.84 9.95 16.63
N PRO A 74 3.52 10.25 16.73
CA PRO A 74 2.79 9.98 17.96
C PRO A 74 2.83 8.49 18.33
N PRO A 75 2.87 8.15 19.64
CA PRO A 75 3.22 6.81 20.11
C PRO A 75 2.20 5.73 19.74
N ASP A 76 0.98 6.10 19.35
CA ASP A 76 -0.13 5.20 19.02
C ASP A 76 -0.32 5.00 17.50
N VAL A 77 0.56 5.60 16.69
CA VAL A 77 0.56 5.54 15.22
C VAL A 77 1.40 4.36 14.72
N ILE A 78 0.84 3.61 13.78
CA ILE A 78 1.53 2.51 13.11
C ILE A 78 2.26 3.07 11.89
N CYS A 79 3.58 3.04 11.91
CA CYS A 79 4.41 3.56 10.82
C CYS A 79 4.76 2.44 9.83
N VAL A 80 4.53 2.68 8.55
CA VAL A 80 4.73 1.72 7.46
C VAL A 80 5.73 2.31 6.47
N ASP A 81 6.95 1.78 6.50
CA ASP A 81 8.03 2.13 5.59
C ASP A 81 7.86 1.32 4.29
N LEU A 82 7.45 2.01 3.22
CA LEU A 82 7.25 1.42 1.91
C LEU A 82 8.55 1.26 1.12
N ASP A 83 9.65 1.88 1.55
CA ASP A 83 10.95 1.75 0.90
C ASP A 83 11.70 0.52 1.40
N THR A 84 11.54 0.19 2.69
CA THR A 84 12.22 -0.96 3.33
C THR A 84 11.28 -2.11 3.70
N ASN A 85 9.99 -2.00 3.39
CA ASN A 85 8.95 -2.98 3.72
C ASN A 85 8.88 -3.29 5.23
N ARG A 86 9.03 -2.26 6.07
CA ARG A 86 9.00 -2.40 7.53
C ARG A 86 7.72 -1.81 8.11
N ILE A 87 7.19 -2.46 9.13
CA ILE A 87 6.06 -1.97 9.91
C ILE A 87 6.55 -1.79 11.34
N GLN A 88 6.49 -0.55 11.83
CA GLN A 88 6.75 -0.20 13.22
C GLN A 88 5.40 -0.07 13.94
N THR A 89 5.21 -0.91 14.95
CA THR A 89 3.97 -0.96 15.73
C THR A 89 4.22 -0.38 17.12
N PRO A 90 3.32 0.48 17.63
CA PRO A 90 3.28 0.92 19.03
C PRO A 90 3.40 -0.22 20.04
N GLU A 91 3.97 0.05 21.22
CA GLU A 91 4.23 -0.98 22.24
C GLU A 91 2.97 -1.71 22.70
N ASP A 92 1.90 -0.97 22.92
CA ASP A 92 0.57 -1.45 23.31
C ASP A 92 -0.07 -2.34 22.21
N LYS A 93 0.34 -2.16 20.96
CA LYS A 93 -0.15 -2.90 19.79
C LYS A 93 0.80 -3.99 19.30
N LYS A 94 1.96 -4.21 19.94
CA LYS A 94 2.95 -5.24 19.53
C LYS A 94 2.37 -6.67 19.49
N SER A 95 1.33 -6.95 20.28
CA SER A 95 0.66 -8.24 20.29
C SER A 95 -0.22 -8.47 19.05
N LEU A 96 -0.66 -7.39 18.37
CA LEU A 96 -1.49 -7.45 17.18
C LEU A 96 -0.70 -8.04 16.03
N ASN A 97 -1.18 -9.16 15.52
CA ASN A 97 -0.57 -9.86 14.40
C ASN A 97 -1.66 -10.54 13.57
N PHE A 98 -1.28 -11.08 12.41
CA PHE A 98 -2.24 -11.66 11.46
C PHE A 98 -3.09 -12.82 12.03
N LYS A 99 -2.74 -13.40 13.19
CA LYS A 99 -3.55 -14.43 13.87
C LYS A 99 -4.90 -13.90 14.38
N PHE A 100 -5.08 -12.59 14.46
CA PHE A 100 -6.38 -11.97 14.76
C PHE A 100 -7.36 -12.07 13.58
N LEU A 101 -6.89 -12.39 12.37
CA LEU A 101 -7.75 -12.63 11.22
C LEU A 101 -8.30 -14.07 11.21
N PRO A 102 -9.47 -14.31 10.60
CA PRO A 102 -10.02 -15.66 10.45
C PRO A 102 -9.07 -16.61 9.72
N LYS A 103 -8.61 -17.66 10.42
CA LYS A 103 -7.54 -18.58 9.96
C LYS A 103 -7.73 -19.09 8.52
N LYS A 104 -8.95 -19.54 8.17
CA LYS A 104 -9.24 -20.11 6.85
C LYS A 104 -9.13 -19.06 5.73
N PRO A 105 -9.91 -17.95 5.73
CA PRO A 105 -9.74 -16.88 4.75
C PRO A 105 -8.32 -16.32 4.65
N SER A 106 -7.63 -16.11 5.79
CA SER A 106 -6.28 -15.56 5.78
C SER A 106 -5.27 -16.45 5.09
N ARG A 107 -5.41 -17.77 5.25
CA ARG A 107 -4.53 -18.73 4.56
C ARG A 107 -4.78 -18.70 3.06
N VAL A 108 -6.04 -18.75 2.63
CA VAL A 108 -6.41 -18.66 1.21
C VAL A 108 -5.87 -17.37 0.58
N MET A 109 -6.00 -16.24 1.28
CA MET A 109 -5.47 -14.95 0.85
C MET A 109 -3.95 -14.98 0.71
N GLN A 110 -3.22 -15.50 1.70
CA GLN A 110 -1.75 -15.60 1.65
C GLN A 110 -1.28 -16.49 0.51
N ASP A 111 -1.91 -17.65 0.31
CA ASP A 111 -1.58 -18.58 -0.76
C ASP A 111 -1.82 -17.92 -2.14
N CYS A 112 -2.94 -17.19 -2.28
CA CYS A 112 -3.27 -16.47 -3.52
C CYS A 112 -2.27 -15.33 -3.80
N LEU A 113 -1.98 -14.49 -2.80
CA LEU A 113 -1.04 -13.37 -2.94
C LEU A 113 0.38 -13.87 -3.25
N SER A 114 0.83 -14.95 -2.62
CA SER A 114 2.16 -15.53 -2.89
C SER A 114 2.28 -15.98 -4.34
N ARG A 115 1.27 -16.71 -4.84
CA ARG A 115 1.21 -17.14 -6.24
C ARG A 115 1.18 -15.97 -7.23
N LEU A 116 0.38 -14.93 -6.95
CA LEU A 116 0.31 -13.75 -7.82
C LEU A 116 1.63 -12.98 -7.83
N TYR A 117 2.28 -12.85 -6.66
CA TYR A 117 3.57 -12.21 -6.54
C TYR A 117 4.66 -12.96 -7.31
N GLU A 118 4.69 -14.29 -7.23
CA GLU A 118 5.60 -15.13 -8.01
C GLU A 118 5.39 -14.94 -9.52
N ASN A 119 4.14 -14.90 -9.98
CA ASN A 119 3.82 -14.67 -11.39
C ASN A 119 4.24 -13.27 -11.86
N ALA A 120 4.02 -12.24 -11.05
CA ALA A 120 4.37 -10.86 -11.38
C ALA A 120 5.88 -10.59 -11.32
N SER A 121 6.61 -11.36 -10.50
CA SER A 121 8.06 -11.23 -10.35
C SER A 121 8.83 -11.96 -11.46
N GLN A 122 8.16 -12.78 -12.27
CA GLN A 122 8.77 -13.35 -13.47
C GLN A 122 8.87 -12.26 -14.54
N PRO A 123 10.05 -12.01 -15.14
CA PRO A 123 10.17 -11.10 -16.26
C PRO A 123 9.35 -11.66 -17.42
N ASN A 124 8.30 -10.95 -17.83
CA ASN A 124 7.51 -11.28 -19.01
C ASN A 124 8.45 -11.50 -20.21
N VAL A 125 8.57 -12.74 -20.67
CA VAL A 125 9.03 -13.05 -22.03
C VAL A 125 7.99 -12.42 -22.95
N LEU A 126 8.31 -11.25 -23.50
CA LEU A 126 7.59 -10.65 -24.60
C LEU A 126 7.53 -11.69 -25.73
N LYS A 127 6.38 -12.37 -25.87
CA LYS A 127 6.01 -12.97 -27.15
C LYS A 127 5.72 -11.80 -28.10
N ASN A 128 6.73 -11.44 -28.89
CA ASN A 128 6.56 -10.66 -30.11
C ASN A 128 5.63 -11.47 -31.03
N ASP A 129 4.37 -11.06 -31.12
CA ASP A 129 3.47 -11.45 -32.22
C ASP A 129 3.25 -10.19 -33.07
N SER A 130 4.31 -9.77 -33.76
CA SER A 130 4.30 -8.61 -34.65
C SER A 130 5.07 -8.87 -35.94
N ASP A 131 4.93 -10.07 -36.49
CA ASP A 131 5.43 -10.42 -37.83
C ASP A 131 4.33 -11.11 -38.66
N GLU A 132 3.17 -10.47 -38.87
CA GLU A 132 2.29 -10.84 -39.99
C GLU A 132 1.27 -9.73 -40.34
N VAL A 133 1.75 -8.62 -40.91
CA VAL A 133 0.91 -7.82 -41.83
C VAL A 133 1.75 -7.53 -43.07
N THR A 134 1.65 -8.44 -44.03
CA THR A 134 2.17 -8.33 -45.38
C THR A 134 1.68 -7.03 -46.03
N LEU A 135 2.62 -6.18 -46.46
CA LEU A 135 2.36 -5.02 -47.31
C LEU A 135 1.85 -5.48 -48.68
N GLU A 136 0.53 -5.58 -48.84
CA GLU A 136 -0.10 -5.38 -50.16
C GLU A 136 -0.24 -3.86 -50.38
N MET A 137 0.79 -3.25 -50.95
CA MET A 137 0.61 -2.02 -51.72
C MET A 137 0.71 -2.39 -53.19
N ALA A 138 -0.47 -2.63 -53.77
CA ALA A 138 -0.67 -2.81 -55.19
C ALA A 138 -0.15 -1.59 -55.97
N HIS A 139 0.48 -1.89 -57.09
CA HIS A 139 0.76 -0.98 -58.19
C HIS A 139 -0.48 -0.17 -58.56
N PHE A 140 -0.30 1.15 -58.72
CA PHE A 140 -1.00 1.93 -59.72
C PHE A 140 -0.01 2.95 -60.30
N ASP A 141 0.42 2.69 -61.54
CA ASP A 141 0.80 3.72 -62.51
C ASP A 141 -0.43 4.56 -62.89
#